data_AF-A0A955ZEM3-F1
#
_entry.id   AF-A0A955ZEM3-F1
#
_cell.length_a   1.000
_cell.length_b   1.000
_cell.length_c   1.000
_cell.angle_alpha   90.00
_cell.angle_beta   90.00
_cell.angle_gamma   90.00
#
_symmetry.space_group_name_H-M   'P 1'
#
loop_
_entity.id
_entity.type
_entity.pdbx_description
1 polymer ?
#
loop_
_entity_poly.entity_id
_entity_poly.type
_entity_poly.pdbx_seq_one_letter_code
_entity_poly.pdbx_strand_id
1 'polypeptide(L)'
;TETGFAGGGLRTMPVLGREPKRLRFDLNEWQRFDEPGHYQLYVVSQRLRWEHRDAADAGIQSHAVTSQNIVSFDVVPAERAWQERTLKAALAVLDSGKSSEDDQREAVRTLRFLDTEAAVRAMGSRLDHEGLAYSLSFALYAMRHRGAAIEELQARLAQADTPFTNVMLSTLVMLRLWHEDAPGSKHAQEHWARVRDEVVEQLIRALPQKGLQARALCVDALLSFGGQLSPEQAARVAREVPAVLPVLPAARLDELLRYRFVPIEKLPLAEPLGKVLGRADLTPDVRQIALKRWLSISPADARKMALQIIDRGAPDLGQQAMDTLTLLPDKTLKEVDGAVVGRLERCAPHCTPQTLPLLVKLIQRYASARSAARLRRVYPGLTFYDDDSEAAFIAYFLRVDPAFGKQALARRLREKSGSSAVDLLSEISRLGFARQAEPELIATLSSKDAFNVMLAARALSRYGSKAAERALYQRLSAWSKKWRGREKELERPLIGHTEGGDEGSLESELRRAIVQGRGWLTDRTGFEKLRALLLRDGEKQQLDTPMEEWNRGVFTLRFTRTDADELRVDLAHYELDSLAAVEQKLSQFPRGTHFVWRPYDDVPGELERARKLVAKYGHTLTRP
;
A
#
# COMPACT_ATOMS: atom_id res chain seq x y z
N THR A 1 -25.31 27.71 35.27
CA THR A 1 -24.20 27.93 34.33
C THR A 1 -23.69 26.57 33.88
N GLU A 2 -24.34 26.00 32.87
CA GLU A 2 -23.88 24.77 32.23
C GLU A 2 -22.83 25.13 31.18
N THR A 3 -21.56 24.88 31.47
CA THR A 3 -20.47 24.96 30.50
C THR A 3 -20.46 23.68 29.67
N GLY A 4 -21.23 23.67 28.58
CA GLY A 4 -21.14 22.63 27.56
C GLY A 4 -19.87 22.80 26.72
N PHE A 5 -18.98 21.81 26.74
CA PHE A 5 -17.81 21.76 25.87
C PHE A 5 -18.19 20.97 24.60
N ALA A 6 -18.53 21.66 23.52
CA ALA A 6 -18.78 21.06 22.20
C ALA A 6 -17.56 21.31 21.29
N GLY A 7 -16.74 20.27 21.10
CA GLY A 7 -15.61 20.29 20.18
C GLY A 7 -16.06 20.17 18.74
N GLY A 8 -16.25 21.31 18.06
CA GLY A 8 -16.43 21.39 16.61
C GLY A 8 -15.44 22.37 16.00
N GLY A 9 -14.28 21.92 15.54
CA GLY A 9 -13.32 22.85 14.93
C GLY A 9 -11.90 22.34 14.67
N LEU A 10 -11.73 21.24 13.94
CA LEU A 10 -10.46 21.00 13.23
C LEU A 10 -10.39 21.96 12.03
N ARG A 11 -10.08 23.23 12.28
CA ARG A 11 -9.72 24.22 11.24
C ARG A 11 -8.36 24.81 11.56
N THR A 12 -7.55 25.03 10.52
CA THR A 12 -6.29 25.77 10.62
C THR A 12 -6.60 27.22 10.99
N MET A 13 -6.38 27.57 12.25
CA MET A 13 -6.51 28.94 12.73
C MET A 13 -5.34 29.77 12.18
N PRO A 14 -5.58 30.92 11.51
CA PRO A 14 -4.51 31.73 10.95
C PRO A 14 -3.61 32.27 12.06
N VAL A 15 -2.30 32.35 11.80
CA VAL A 15 -1.30 32.91 12.73
C VAL A 15 -1.71 34.34 13.09
N LEU A 16 -1.63 34.68 14.38
CA LEU A 16 -1.91 36.03 14.85
C LEU A 16 -0.88 36.99 14.25
N GLY A 17 -1.34 38.09 13.67
CA GLY A 17 -0.51 39.10 13.05
C GLY A 17 -1.07 40.50 13.27
N ARG A 18 -0.41 41.53 12.71
CA ARG A 18 -0.83 42.92 12.85
C ARG A 18 -2.14 43.24 12.12
N GLU A 19 -2.48 42.47 11.09
CA GLU A 19 -3.71 42.64 10.33
C GLU A 19 -4.83 41.75 10.88
N PRO A 20 -6.05 42.31 11.10
CA PRO A 20 -7.19 41.50 11.50
C PRO A 20 -7.57 40.51 10.40
N LYS A 21 -7.87 39.27 10.79
CA LYS A 21 -8.40 38.23 9.89
C LYS A 21 -9.86 37.95 10.22
N ARG A 22 -10.69 37.83 9.19
CA ARG A 22 -12.12 37.50 9.35
C ARG A 22 -12.30 35.99 9.42
N LEU A 23 -13.00 35.53 10.44
CA LEU A 23 -13.38 34.13 10.61
C LEU A 23 -14.91 34.03 10.55
N ARG A 24 -15.42 32.96 9.92
CA ARG A 24 -16.85 32.65 9.86
C ARG A 24 -17.14 31.39 10.66
N PHE A 25 -18.06 31.51 11.61
CA PHE A 25 -18.55 30.43 12.45
C PHE A 25 -20.06 30.33 12.29
N ASP A 26 -20.58 29.11 12.26
CA ASP A 26 -22.02 28.86 12.24
C ASP A 26 -22.44 28.44 13.65
N LEU A 27 -23.31 29.21 14.29
CA LEU A 27 -23.65 29.02 15.71
C LEU A 27 -24.23 27.65 16.01
N ASN A 28 -25.05 27.11 15.09
CA ASN A 28 -25.66 25.79 15.22
C ASN A 28 -24.65 24.62 15.19
N GLU A 29 -23.40 24.87 14.80
CA GLU A 29 -22.31 23.86 14.93
C GLU A 29 -21.75 23.79 16.36
N TRP A 30 -22.01 24.80 17.20
CA TRP A 30 -21.44 24.94 18.54
C TRP A 30 -22.50 24.77 19.63
N GLN A 31 -23.66 25.38 19.44
CA GLN A 31 -24.76 25.33 20.38
C GLN A 31 -26.06 25.11 19.62
N ARG A 32 -26.87 24.21 20.15
CA ARG A 32 -28.23 24.02 19.68
C ARG A 32 -29.19 24.86 20.52
N PHE A 33 -30.06 25.62 19.85
CA PHE A 33 -31.04 26.50 20.51
C PHE A 33 -32.39 25.80 20.56
N ASP A 34 -32.62 25.05 21.64
CA ASP A 34 -33.81 24.22 21.79
C ASP A 34 -34.94 24.88 22.56
N GLU A 35 -34.65 26.00 23.21
CA GLU A 35 -35.62 26.78 23.97
C GLU A 35 -35.82 28.12 23.26
N PRO A 36 -37.07 28.53 23.02
CA PRO A 36 -37.35 29.90 22.60
C PRO A 36 -36.94 30.88 23.70
N GLY A 37 -36.38 32.02 23.31
CA GLY A 37 -35.96 33.04 24.27
C GLY A 37 -34.98 34.05 23.70
N HIS A 38 -34.54 34.94 24.59
CA HIS A 38 -33.55 35.95 24.29
C HIS A 38 -32.15 35.43 24.63
N TYR A 39 -31.26 35.40 23.64
CA TYR A 39 -29.90 34.90 23.77
C TYR A 39 -28.88 36.02 23.56
N GLN A 40 -27.74 35.88 24.25
CA GLN A 40 -26.57 36.74 24.07
C GLN A 40 -25.36 35.90 23.69
N LEU A 41 -24.64 36.35 22.66
CA LEU A 41 -23.42 35.72 22.16
C LEU A 41 -22.23 36.63 22.43
N TYR A 42 -21.18 36.05 22.98
CA TYR A 42 -19.84 36.62 23.06
C TYR A 42 -18.81 35.55 22.69
N VAL A 43 -17.62 35.96 22.27
CA VAL A 43 -16.53 35.07 21.85
C VAL A 43 -15.40 35.14 22.84
N VAL A 44 -14.87 33.98 23.25
CA VAL A 44 -13.68 33.89 24.11
C VAL A 44 -12.53 33.27 23.31
N SER A 45 -11.39 33.95 23.25
CA SER A 45 -10.17 33.48 22.58
C SER A 45 -9.10 33.12 23.60
N GLN A 46 -8.61 31.89 23.59
CA GLN A 46 -7.49 31.44 24.43
C GLN A 46 -6.14 31.48 23.70
N ARG A 47 -6.07 32.20 22.57
CA ARG A 47 -4.91 32.16 21.66
C ARG A 47 -3.75 33.04 22.11
N LEU A 48 -3.93 33.84 23.16
CA LEU A 48 -2.88 34.69 23.71
C LEU A 48 -2.05 33.89 24.71
N ARG A 49 -0.77 33.72 24.38
CA ARG A 49 0.25 33.10 25.23
C ARG A 49 1.34 34.14 25.46
N TRP A 50 1.76 34.30 26.71
CA TRP A 50 2.91 35.13 27.05
C TRP A 50 4.11 34.20 27.24
N GLU A 51 5.26 34.59 26.69
CA GLU A 51 6.53 33.96 27.00
C GLU A 51 7.04 34.60 28.31
N HIS A 52 7.03 33.84 29.41
CA HIS A 52 7.81 34.25 30.58
C HIS A 52 9.28 34.03 30.24
N ARG A 53 10.05 35.11 30.17
CA ARG A 53 11.48 35.04 29.83
C ARG A 53 12.37 34.51 30.96
N ASP A 54 11.81 34.36 32.17
CA ASP A 54 12.53 33.87 33.35
C ASP A 54 11.65 32.90 34.14
N ALA A 55 11.91 31.60 34.00
CA ALA A 55 11.86 30.57 35.06
C ALA A 55 11.98 29.16 34.44
N ALA A 56 12.73 28.29 35.12
CA ALA A 56 12.96 26.89 34.77
C ALA A 56 11.72 25.98 34.84
N ASP A 57 10.51 26.56 35.02
CA ASP A 57 9.21 25.89 34.94
C ASP A 57 8.34 26.58 33.87
N ALA A 58 8.71 26.42 32.60
CA ALA A 58 7.96 26.95 31.47
C ALA A 58 6.75 26.06 31.13
N GLY A 59 5.74 26.05 32.00
CA GLY A 59 4.40 25.65 31.63
C GLY A 59 3.76 26.73 30.74
N ILE A 60 3.28 26.37 29.55
CA ILE A 60 2.56 27.30 28.68
C ILE A 60 1.22 27.65 29.34
N GLN A 61 1.08 28.85 29.89
CA GLN A 61 -0.23 29.37 30.32
C GLN A 61 -0.90 30.17 29.19
N SER A 62 -2.04 29.69 28.73
CA SER A 62 -2.94 30.43 27.82
C SER A 62 -3.84 31.38 28.61
N HIS A 63 -3.99 32.62 28.15
CA HIS A 63 -4.95 33.58 28.71
C HIS A 63 -6.17 33.69 27.80
N ALA A 64 -7.35 33.65 28.41
CA ALA A 64 -8.63 33.83 27.73
C ALA A 64 -8.96 35.32 27.62
N VAL A 65 -9.25 35.81 26.41
CA VAL A 65 -9.74 37.16 26.15
C VAL A 65 -11.15 37.07 25.58
N THR A 66 -12.08 37.75 26.25
CA THR A 66 -13.49 37.81 25.89
C THR A 66 -13.77 39.04 25.03
N SER A 67 -14.55 38.87 23.96
CA SER A 67 -15.00 39.98 23.12
C SER A 67 -15.89 40.94 23.92
N GLN A 68 -15.67 42.24 23.75
CA GLN A 68 -16.54 43.27 24.34
C GLN A 68 -17.86 43.44 23.58
N ASN A 69 -17.90 43.03 22.30
CA ASN A 69 -19.11 43.10 21.48
C ASN A 69 -19.99 41.88 21.76
N ILE A 70 -21.09 42.11 22.49
CA ILE A 70 -22.13 41.12 22.73
C ILE A 70 -23.21 41.27 21.65
N VAL A 71 -23.57 40.17 21.00
CA VAL A 71 -24.66 40.13 20.02
C VAL A 71 -25.89 39.54 20.70
N SER A 72 -26.99 40.28 20.73
CA SER A 72 -28.27 39.79 21.24
C SER A 72 -29.19 39.37 20.10
N PHE A 73 -29.94 38.29 20.27
CA PHE A 73 -30.92 37.80 19.30
C PHE A 73 -32.03 36.98 19.98
N ASP A 74 -33.20 36.93 19.34
CA ASP A 74 -34.32 36.14 19.80
C ASP A 74 -34.44 34.85 19.00
N VAL A 75 -34.61 33.73 19.70
CA VAL A 75 -34.99 32.44 19.13
C VAL A 75 -36.48 32.26 19.40
N VAL A 76 -37.27 32.11 18.34
CA VAL A 76 -38.72 31.92 18.43
C VAL A 76 -39.08 30.44 18.26
N PRO A 77 -40.26 29.99 18.73
CA PRO A 77 -40.72 28.62 18.50
C PRO A 77 -40.77 28.31 17.00
N ALA A 78 -40.28 27.13 16.61
CA ALA A 78 -40.33 26.70 15.21
C ALA A 78 -41.77 26.40 14.78
N GLU A 79 -42.28 27.16 13.82
CA GLU A 79 -43.60 26.90 13.24
C GLU A 79 -43.61 25.61 12.42
N ARG A 80 -44.63 24.76 12.62
CA ARG A 80 -44.76 23.48 11.89
C ARG A 80 -44.75 23.67 10.36
N ALA A 81 -45.43 24.68 9.85
CA ALA A 81 -45.47 24.99 8.42
C ALA A 81 -44.11 25.44 7.87
N TRP A 82 -43.26 26.07 8.70
CA TRP A 82 -41.88 26.38 8.32
C TRP A 82 -41.01 25.12 8.30
N GLN A 83 -41.15 24.24 9.31
CA GLN A 83 -40.42 22.97 9.36
C GLN A 83 -40.73 22.08 8.15
N GLU A 84 -42.01 21.93 7.81
CA GLU A 84 -42.46 21.12 6.67
C GLU A 84 -41.95 21.68 5.32
N ARG A 85 -41.99 23.00 5.12
CA ARG A 85 -41.43 23.65 3.92
C ARG A 85 -39.92 23.48 3.83
N THR A 86 -39.21 23.63 4.95
CA THR A 86 -37.75 23.51 5.03
C THR A 86 -37.31 22.07 4.75
N LEU A 87 -38.01 21.08 5.35
CA LEU A 87 -37.80 19.67 5.06
C LEU A 87 -37.98 19.38 3.56
N LYS A 88 -39.10 19.82 2.98
CA LYS A 88 -39.40 19.59 1.56
C LYS A 88 -38.35 20.22 0.65
N ALA A 89 -37.87 21.41 0.96
CA ALA A 89 -36.83 22.09 0.19
C ALA A 89 -35.50 21.33 0.25
N ALA A 90 -35.06 20.93 1.45
CA ALA A 90 -33.82 20.15 1.62
C ALA A 90 -33.91 18.79 0.90
N LEU A 91 -35.05 18.10 1.02
CA LEU A 91 -35.29 16.84 0.31
C LEU A 91 -35.24 17.02 -1.22
N ALA A 92 -35.84 18.10 -1.75
CA ALA A 92 -35.79 18.37 -3.18
C ALA A 92 -34.36 18.58 -3.70
N VAL A 93 -33.46 19.14 -2.88
CA VAL A 93 -32.03 19.27 -3.23
C VAL A 93 -31.35 17.91 -3.23
N LEU A 94 -31.60 17.07 -2.22
CA LEU A 94 -31.01 15.74 -2.10
C LEU A 94 -31.51 14.76 -3.18
N ASP A 95 -32.78 14.87 -3.54
CA ASP A 95 -33.41 14.00 -4.56
C ASP A 95 -33.14 14.51 -5.99
N SER A 96 -32.59 15.72 -6.13
CA SER A 96 -32.16 16.28 -7.40
C SER A 96 -30.78 15.75 -7.81
N GLY A 97 -30.74 14.96 -8.89
CA GLY A 97 -29.50 14.51 -9.51
C GLY A 97 -28.66 15.61 -10.20
N LYS A 98 -29.06 16.89 -10.08
CA LYS A 98 -28.36 18.06 -10.64
C LYS A 98 -27.70 18.96 -9.59
N SER A 99 -27.93 18.69 -8.31
CA SER A 99 -27.39 19.49 -7.21
C SER A 99 -25.88 19.25 -7.09
N SER A 100 -25.11 20.29 -6.75
CA SER A 100 -23.68 20.11 -6.46
C SER A 100 -23.46 19.34 -5.15
N GLU A 101 -22.29 18.76 -4.94
CA GLU A 101 -21.96 18.11 -3.66
C GLU A 101 -22.09 19.08 -2.48
N ASP A 102 -21.77 20.36 -2.68
CA ASP A 102 -21.84 21.38 -1.64
C ASP A 102 -23.31 21.72 -1.31
N ASP A 103 -24.19 21.78 -2.32
CA ASP A 103 -25.63 21.93 -2.10
C ASP A 103 -26.21 20.74 -1.34
N GLN A 104 -25.77 19.53 -1.69
CA GLN A 104 -26.19 18.31 -0.99
C GLN A 104 -25.69 18.30 0.46
N ARG A 105 -24.44 18.68 0.71
CA ARG A 105 -23.88 18.81 2.07
C ARG A 105 -24.67 19.83 2.89
N GLU A 106 -25.03 20.97 2.31
CA GLU A 106 -25.84 21.98 3.00
C GLU A 106 -27.28 21.50 3.24
N ALA A 107 -27.86 20.72 2.33
CA ALA A 107 -29.16 20.11 2.54
C ALA A 107 -29.14 19.07 3.67
N VAL A 108 -28.13 18.20 3.76
CA VAL A 108 -27.92 17.30 4.90
C VAL A 108 -27.78 18.09 6.21
N ARG A 109 -27.02 19.19 6.17
CA ARG A 109 -26.84 20.07 7.32
C ARG A 109 -28.15 20.74 7.75
N THR A 110 -28.98 21.13 6.80
CA THR A 110 -30.34 21.67 7.04
C THR A 110 -31.21 20.62 7.74
N LEU A 111 -31.22 19.37 7.25
CA LEU A 111 -31.96 18.27 7.91
C LEU A 111 -31.48 18.02 9.33
N ARG A 112 -30.16 18.07 9.55
CA ARG A 112 -29.53 17.93 10.87
C ARG A 112 -30.03 19.03 11.83
N PHE A 113 -30.08 20.28 11.39
CA PHE A 113 -30.56 21.37 12.24
C PHE A 113 -32.08 21.35 12.44
N LEU A 114 -32.83 20.79 11.49
CA LEU A 114 -34.27 20.67 11.62
C LEU A 114 -34.67 19.67 12.71
N ASP A 115 -33.97 18.52 12.82
CA ASP A 115 -34.12 17.48 13.86
C ASP A 115 -35.59 17.21 14.22
N THR A 116 -36.42 17.04 13.19
CA THR A 116 -37.76 16.46 13.32
C THR A 116 -37.66 14.97 13.04
N GLU A 117 -38.60 14.17 13.54
CA GLU A 117 -38.66 12.73 13.22
C GLU A 117 -38.65 12.47 11.70
N ALA A 118 -39.33 13.32 10.93
CA ALA A 118 -39.36 13.21 9.47
C ALA A 118 -37.97 13.48 8.83
N ALA A 119 -37.23 14.47 9.33
CA ALA A 119 -35.85 14.72 8.89
C ALA A 119 -34.91 13.55 9.25
N VAL A 120 -35.07 12.99 10.45
CA VAL A 120 -34.28 11.84 10.91
C VAL A 120 -34.55 10.60 10.06
N ARG A 121 -35.81 10.25 9.80
CA ARG A 121 -36.17 9.13 8.91
C ARG A 121 -35.65 9.35 7.49
N ALA A 122 -35.76 10.58 6.97
CA ALA A 122 -35.22 10.93 5.65
C ALA A 122 -33.70 10.78 5.54
N MET A 123 -32.95 11.12 6.60
CA MET A 123 -31.50 10.92 6.64
C MET A 123 -31.16 9.42 6.75
N GLY A 124 -31.86 8.68 7.62
CA GLY A 124 -31.70 7.23 7.77
C GLY A 124 -31.98 6.44 6.49
N SER A 125 -32.98 6.86 5.72
CA SER A 125 -33.36 6.23 4.44
C SER A 125 -32.35 6.48 3.32
N ARG A 126 -31.35 7.36 3.51
CA ARG A 126 -30.35 7.76 2.50
C ARG A 126 -28.91 7.39 2.86
N LEU A 127 -28.70 6.61 3.92
CA LEU A 127 -27.35 6.20 4.37
C LEU A 127 -26.56 5.32 3.37
N ASP A 128 -27.21 4.85 2.31
CA ASP A 128 -26.62 4.14 1.17
C ASP A 128 -26.10 5.08 0.06
N HIS A 129 -26.35 6.39 0.14
CA HIS A 129 -25.87 7.35 -0.84
C HIS A 129 -24.34 7.49 -0.78
N GLU A 130 -23.67 7.15 -1.88
CA GLU A 130 -22.22 7.31 -2.02
C GLU A 130 -21.83 8.79 -1.89
N GLY A 131 -20.79 9.08 -1.10
CA GLY A 131 -20.32 10.44 -0.84
C GLY A 131 -21.01 11.18 0.33
N LEU A 132 -22.27 10.87 0.64
CA LEU A 132 -23.01 11.52 1.74
C LEU A 132 -23.15 10.66 2.99
N ALA A 133 -22.99 9.34 2.89
CA ALA A 133 -23.22 8.38 3.98
C ALA A 133 -22.56 8.78 5.31
N TYR A 134 -21.30 9.25 5.30
CA TYR A 134 -20.60 9.70 6.50
C TYR A 134 -21.16 10.99 7.11
N SER A 135 -21.58 11.94 6.26
CA SER A 135 -22.20 13.19 6.74
C SER A 135 -23.57 12.91 7.35
N LEU A 136 -24.33 11.99 6.74
CA LEU A 136 -25.62 11.53 7.23
C LEU A 136 -25.49 10.75 8.55
N SER A 137 -24.52 9.84 8.68
CA SER A 137 -24.29 9.10 9.94
C SER A 137 -23.90 10.03 11.07
N PHE A 138 -22.97 10.97 10.81
CA PHE A 138 -22.59 12.00 11.77
C PHE A 138 -23.77 12.89 12.17
N ALA A 139 -24.64 13.24 11.23
CA ALA A 139 -25.84 14.00 11.54
C ALA A 139 -26.76 13.21 12.49
N LEU A 140 -27.03 11.93 12.21
CA LEU A 140 -27.90 11.08 13.02
C LEU A 140 -27.40 10.91 14.47
N TYR A 141 -26.10 10.84 14.68
CA TYR A 141 -25.46 10.77 15.99
C TYR A 141 -25.83 11.95 16.91
N ALA A 142 -25.96 13.14 16.34
CA ALA A 142 -26.27 14.37 17.07
C ALA A 142 -27.78 14.60 17.31
N MET A 143 -28.67 13.77 16.73
CA MET A 143 -30.12 13.98 16.78
C MET A 143 -30.74 13.64 18.14
N ARG A 144 -31.89 14.27 18.45
CA ARG A 144 -32.71 13.93 19.63
C ARG A 144 -33.57 12.70 19.38
N HIS A 145 -34.11 12.57 18.16
CA HIS A 145 -35.02 11.49 17.79
C HIS A 145 -34.29 10.19 17.40
N ARG A 146 -33.34 9.73 18.23
CA ARG A 146 -32.54 8.52 17.97
C ARG A 146 -33.39 7.27 17.77
N GLY A 147 -34.50 7.14 18.49
CA GLY A 147 -35.45 6.04 18.34
C GLY A 147 -35.99 5.91 16.91
N ALA A 148 -36.40 7.02 16.30
CA ALA A 148 -36.88 7.03 14.91
C ALA A 148 -35.81 6.61 13.89
N ALA A 149 -34.54 6.98 14.13
CA ALA A 149 -33.42 6.54 13.31
C ALA A 149 -33.15 5.03 13.45
N ILE A 150 -33.24 4.51 14.69
CA ILE A 150 -33.07 3.08 14.99
C ILE A 150 -34.17 2.26 14.29
N GLU A 151 -35.43 2.67 14.41
CA GLU A 151 -36.57 2.03 13.75
C GLU A 151 -36.39 1.98 12.22
N GLU A 152 -36.01 3.11 11.62
CA GLU A 152 -35.77 3.21 10.17
C GLU A 152 -34.67 2.25 9.72
N LEU A 153 -33.53 2.24 10.42
CA LEU A 153 -32.42 1.35 10.10
C LEU A 153 -32.76 -0.13 10.32
N GLN A 154 -33.52 -0.46 11.37
CA GLN A 154 -33.98 -1.83 11.62
C GLN A 154 -34.95 -2.31 10.53
N ALA A 155 -35.87 -1.45 10.07
CA ALA A 155 -36.76 -1.77 8.96
C ALA A 155 -35.97 -2.08 7.68
N ARG A 156 -34.95 -1.27 7.37
CA ARG A 156 -34.06 -1.50 6.22
C ARG A 156 -33.22 -2.77 6.36
N LEU A 157 -32.75 -3.09 7.57
CA LEU A 157 -32.02 -4.34 7.83
C LEU A 157 -32.87 -5.56 7.44
N ALA A 158 -34.18 -5.54 7.66
CA ALA A 158 -35.08 -6.64 7.33
C ALA A 158 -35.51 -6.71 5.85
N GLN A 159 -35.39 -5.63 5.07
CA GLN A 159 -35.86 -5.59 3.67
C GLN A 159 -34.99 -6.44 2.73
N ALA A 160 -35.60 -7.28 1.89
CA ALA A 160 -34.88 -8.25 1.04
C ALA A 160 -33.89 -7.59 0.06
N ASP A 161 -34.32 -6.55 -0.65
CA ASP A 161 -33.52 -5.94 -1.74
C ASP A 161 -32.72 -4.70 -1.31
N THR A 162 -32.77 -4.35 -0.02
CA THR A 162 -32.02 -3.21 0.51
C THR A 162 -30.69 -3.68 1.09
N PRO A 163 -29.54 -3.23 0.54
CA PRO A 163 -28.24 -3.53 1.12
C PRO A 163 -28.09 -2.85 2.47
N PHE A 164 -27.33 -3.48 3.36
CA PHE A 164 -26.99 -2.91 4.66
C PHE A 164 -25.47 -2.73 4.72
N THR A 165 -25.02 -1.49 4.52
CA THR A 165 -23.60 -1.16 4.34
C THR A 165 -22.86 -1.08 5.68
N ASN A 166 -21.52 -1.03 5.63
CA ASN A 166 -20.67 -0.84 6.82
C ASN A 166 -21.04 0.44 7.59
N VAL A 167 -21.35 1.52 6.86
CA VAL A 167 -21.76 2.80 7.47
C VAL A 167 -23.09 2.63 8.20
N MET A 168 -24.08 1.95 7.61
CA MET A 168 -25.37 1.69 8.27
C MET A 168 -25.22 0.81 9.51
N LEU A 169 -24.40 -0.24 9.43
CA LEU A 169 -24.10 -1.13 10.54
C LEU A 169 -23.44 -0.39 11.71
N SER A 170 -22.39 0.38 11.43
CA SER A 170 -21.72 1.22 12.42
C SER A 170 -22.68 2.28 13.01
N THR A 171 -23.55 2.85 12.17
CA THR A 171 -24.53 3.85 12.59
C THR A 171 -25.57 3.26 13.53
N LEU A 172 -26.14 2.09 13.19
CA LEU A 172 -27.15 1.43 14.03
C LEU A 172 -26.56 1.01 15.38
N VAL A 173 -25.34 0.45 15.40
CA VAL A 173 -24.66 0.08 16.66
C VAL A 173 -24.46 1.30 17.56
N MET A 174 -23.97 2.41 17.00
CA MET A 174 -23.72 3.63 17.79
C MET A 174 -25.02 4.26 18.28
N LEU A 175 -26.05 4.34 17.43
CA LEU A 175 -27.35 4.90 17.82
C LEU A 175 -28.01 4.07 18.93
N ARG A 176 -27.97 2.74 18.85
CA ARG A 176 -28.48 1.86 19.90
C ARG A 176 -27.71 2.05 21.20
N LEU A 177 -26.38 2.08 21.14
CA LEU A 177 -25.56 2.32 22.33
C LEU A 177 -25.95 3.63 23.02
N TRP A 178 -26.05 4.73 22.27
CA TRP A 178 -26.37 6.05 22.83
C TRP A 178 -27.85 6.25 23.19
N HIS A 179 -28.72 5.36 22.73
CA HIS A 179 -30.10 5.32 23.16
C HIS A 179 -30.24 4.59 24.51
N GLU A 180 -29.43 3.54 24.72
CA GLU A 180 -29.44 2.73 25.94
C GLU A 180 -28.56 3.34 27.05
N ASP A 181 -27.46 4.02 26.71
CA ASP A 181 -26.49 4.60 27.65
C ASP A 181 -25.94 5.97 27.19
N ALA A 182 -25.72 6.90 28.13
CA ALA A 182 -25.13 8.20 27.79
C ALA A 182 -23.64 8.08 27.35
N PRO A 183 -23.17 8.88 26.37
CA PRO A 183 -21.78 8.88 25.95
C PRO A 183 -20.80 9.09 27.12
N GLY A 184 -19.79 8.22 27.25
CA GLY A 184 -18.77 8.33 28.29
C GLY A 184 -19.06 7.58 29.60
N SER A 185 -20.09 6.74 29.65
CA SER A 185 -20.34 5.86 30.80
C SER A 185 -19.19 4.86 31.03
N LYS A 186 -18.92 4.49 32.30
CA LYS A 186 -17.87 3.50 32.65
C LYS A 186 -18.17 2.10 32.09
N HIS A 187 -19.42 1.79 31.77
CA HIS A 187 -19.87 0.51 31.21
C HIS A 187 -19.93 0.51 29.67
N ALA A 188 -19.58 1.63 29.02
CA ALA A 188 -19.77 1.80 27.59
C ALA A 188 -19.07 0.72 26.75
N GLN A 189 -17.95 0.15 27.20
CA GLN A 189 -17.21 -0.84 26.42
C GLN A 189 -17.87 -2.24 26.41
N GLU A 190 -18.33 -2.73 27.57
CA GLU A 190 -19.06 -4.00 27.69
C GLU A 190 -20.43 -3.90 27.00
N HIS A 191 -21.09 -2.75 27.18
CA HIS A 191 -22.38 -2.47 26.56
C HIS A 191 -22.26 -2.35 25.03
N TRP A 192 -21.20 -1.73 24.53
CA TRP A 192 -20.91 -1.64 23.10
C TRP A 192 -20.71 -3.01 22.47
N ALA A 193 -19.95 -3.92 23.10
CA ALA A 193 -19.75 -5.27 22.60
C ALA A 193 -21.07 -6.03 22.48
N ARG A 194 -21.93 -5.97 23.51
CA ARG A 194 -23.27 -6.60 23.48
C ARG A 194 -24.15 -6.05 22.34
N VAL A 195 -24.31 -4.72 22.27
CA VAL A 195 -25.16 -4.07 21.26
C VAL A 195 -24.66 -4.37 19.86
N ARG A 196 -23.34 -4.32 19.64
CA ARG A 196 -22.71 -4.71 18.39
C ARG A 196 -23.05 -6.15 18.02
N ASP A 197 -22.83 -7.09 18.93
CA ASP A 197 -23.04 -8.51 18.67
C ASP A 197 -24.50 -8.81 18.34
N GLU A 198 -25.45 -8.15 19.00
CA GLU A 198 -26.89 -8.27 18.68
C GLU A 198 -27.22 -7.77 17.27
N VAL A 199 -26.72 -6.60 16.88
CA VAL A 199 -26.98 -6.03 15.54
C VAL A 199 -26.31 -6.89 14.45
N VAL A 200 -25.08 -7.33 14.70
CA VAL A 200 -24.36 -8.27 13.82
C VAL A 200 -25.16 -9.57 13.66
N GLU A 201 -25.64 -10.16 14.75
CA GLU A 201 -26.47 -11.37 14.70
C GLU A 201 -27.77 -11.17 13.92
N GLN A 202 -28.43 -10.03 14.09
CA GLN A 202 -29.62 -9.69 13.32
C GLN A 202 -29.31 -9.66 11.81
N LEU A 203 -28.21 -9.00 11.41
CA LEU A 203 -27.83 -8.95 10.01
C LEU A 203 -27.46 -10.33 9.45
N ILE A 204 -26.68 -11.13 10.19
CA ILE A 204 -26.32 -12.50 9.77
C ILE A 204 -27.57 -13.35 9.59
N ARG A 205 -28.56 -13.25 10.49
CA ARG A 205 -29.84 -13.97 10.37
C ARG A 205 -30.68 -13.51 9.19
N ALA A 206 -30.56 -12.23 8.79
CA ALA A 206 -31.27 -11.68 7.64
C ALA A 206 -30.65 -12.06 6.29
N LEU A 207 -29.36 -12.43 6.22
CA LEU A 207 -28.65 -12.73 4.97
C LEU A 207 -29.40 -13.69 4.04
N PRO A 208 -29.99 -14.81 4.49
CA PRO A 208 -30.71 -15.74 3.62
C PRO A 208 -31.95 -15.13 2.95
N GLN A 209 -32.54 -14.09 3.56
CA GLN A 209 -33.72 -13.39 3.05
C GLN A 209 -33.34 -12.23 2.11
N LYS A 210 -32.07 -11.84 2.08
CA LYS A 210 -31.58 -10.79 1.18
C LYS A 210 -31.48 -11.31 -0.25
N GLY A 211 -31.90 -10.50 -1.21
CA GLY A 211 -31.60 -10.67 -2.64
C GLY A 211 -30.09 -10.69 -2.88
N LEU A 212 -29.63 -11.34 -3.95
CA LEU A 212 -28.22 -11.69 -4.13
C LEU A 212 -27.27 -10.47 -4.11
N GLN A 213 -27.66 -9.37 -4.76
CA GLN A 213 -26.88 -8.12 -4.79
C GLN A 213 -26.84 -7.44 -3.41
N ALA A 214 -27.99 -7.34 -2.73
CA ALA A 214 -28.06 -6.78 -1.39
C ALA A 214 -27.25 -7.63 -0.39
N ARG A 215 -27.34 -8.96 -0.50
CA ARG A 215 -26.57 -9.92 0.30
C ARG A 215 -25.08 -9.70 0.13
N ALA A 216 -24.59 -9.47 -1.09
CA ALA A 216 -23.17 -9.22 -1.35
C ALA A 216 -22.64 -8.01 -0.57
N LEU A 217 -23.38 -6.90 -0.57
CA LEU A 217 -23.03 -5.70 0.18
C LEU A 217 -23.15 -5.88 1.70
N CYS A 218 -24.14 -6.65 2.17
CA CYS A 218 -24.24 -7.01 3.59
C CYS A 218 -23.05 -7.88 4.06
N VAL A 219 -22.63 -8.85 3.25
CA VAL A 219 -21.47 -9.70 3.55
C VAL A 219 -20.19 -8.87 3.57
N ASP A 220 -20.00 -7.97 2.60
CA ASP A 220 -18.86 -7.05 2.59
C ASP A 220 -18.85 -6.11 3.82
N ALA A 221 -20.01 -5.60 4.23
CA ALA A 221 -20.14 -4.81 5.45
C ALA A 221 -19.69 -5.60 6.70
N LEU A 222 -20.13 -6.85 6.83
CA LEU A 222 -19.75 -7.74 7.93
C LEU A 222 -18.25 -8.10 7.90
N LEU A 223 -17.69 -8.37 6.72
CA LEU A 223 -16.25 -8.63 6.58
C LEU A 223 -15.40 -7.40 6.94
N SER A 224 -15.90 -6.19 6.67
CA SER A 224 -15.24 -4.94 7.07
C SER A 224 -15.19 -4.77 8.60
N PHE A 225 -16.14 -5.37 9.32
CA PHE A 225 -16.17 -5.45 10.78
C PHE A 225 -15.26 -6.54 11.37
N GLY A 226 -14.57 -7.34 10.56
CA GLY A 226 -13.97 -8.64 10.95
C GLY A 226 -13.17 -8.68 12.26
N GLY A 227 -12.41 -7.63 12.60
CA GLY A 227 -11.67 -7.56 13.89
C GLY A 227 -12.56 -7.46 15.13
N GLN A 228 -13.86 -7.23 14.95
CA GLN A 228 -14.86 -7.07 16.00
C GLN A 228 -15.89 -8.21 16.02
N LEU A 229 -15.83 -9.15 15.07
CA LEU A 229 -16.71 -10.32 15.04
C LEU A 229 -16.19 -11.42 15.96
N SER A 230 -17.11 -12.17 16.59
CA SER A 230 -16.73 -13.42 17.25
C SER A 230 -16.25 -14.46 16.22
N PRO A 231 -15.44 -15.46 16.61
CA PRO A 231 -15.00 -16.51 15.68
C PRO A 231 -16.15 -17.27 15.01
N GLU A 232 -17.26 -17.48 15.72
CA GLU A 232 -18.44 -18.14 15.18
C GLU A 232 -19.16 -17.27 14.15
N GLN A 233 -19.33 -15.97 14.44
CA GLN A 233 -19.89 -15.00 13.51
C GLN A 233 -19.05 -14.89 12.25
N ALA A 234 -17.74 -14.73 12.40
CA ALA A 234 -16.81 -14.67 11.28
C ALA A 234 -16.90 -15.93 10.40
N ALA A 235 -16.99 -17.12 11.00
CA ALA A 235 -17.15 -18.36 10.26
C ALA A 235 -18.49 -18.44 9.49
N ARG A 236 -19.59 -17.94 10.07
CA ARG A 236 -20.90 -17.89 9.38
C ARG A 236 -20.88 -16.91 8.21
N VAL A 237 -20.31 -15.71 8.40
CA VAL A 237 -20.17 -14.71 7.33
C VAL A 237 -19.28 -15.22 6.21
N ALA A 238 -18.16 -15.87 6.54
CA ALA A 238 -17.24 -16.44 5.57
C ALA A 238 -17.93 -17.45 4.64
N ARG A 239 -18.87 -18.27 5.14
CA ARG A 239 -19.60 -19.25 4.32
C ARG A 239 -20.45 -18.63 3.20
N GLU A 240 -20.85 -17.38 3.32
CA GLU A 240 -21.63 -16.68 2.28
C GLU A 240 -20.74 -16.16 1.13
N VAL A 241 -19.43 -15.99 1.37
CA VAL A 241 -18.49 -15.35 0.43
C VAL A 241 -18.48 -16.02 -0.95
N PRO A 242 -18.40 -17.36 -1.11
CA PRO A 242 -18.36 -17.99 -2.43
C PRO A 242 -19.58 -17.64 -3.30
N ALA A 243 -20.76 -17.51 -2.68
CA ALA A 243 -22.00 -17.22 -3.40
C ALA A 243 -22.08 -15.77 -3.87
N VAL A 244 -21.59 -14.82 -3.06
CA VAL A 244 -21.70 -13.39 -3.35
C VAL A 244 -20.52 -12.81 -4.12
N LEU A 245 -19.35 -13.46 -4.10
CA LEU A 245 -18.13 -12.97 -4.74
C LEU A 245 -18.34 -12.56 -6.22
N PRO A 246 -19.06 -13.35 -7.07
CA PRO A 246 -19.23 -13.00 -8.48
C PRO A 246 -20.06 -11.74 -8.72
N VAL A 247 -20.96 -11.38 -7.80
CA VAL A 247 -21.87 -10.23 -7.95
C VAL A 247 -21.42 -8.98 -7.17
N LEU A 248 -20.35 -9.10 -6.38
CA LEU A 248 -19.85 -8.00 -5.56
C LEU A 248 -19.39 -6.83 -6.46
N PRO A 249 -19.72 -5.56 -6.16
CA PRO A 249 -19.27 -4.43 -6.97
C PRO A 249 -17.76 -4.36 -7.12
N ALA A 250 -17.26 -3.88 -8.28
CA ALA A 250 -15.84 -3.94 -8.65
C ALA A 250 -14.91 -3.34 -7.59
N ALA A 251 -15.26 -2.18 -7.03
CA ALA A 251 -14.47 -1.52 -5.99
C ALA A 251 -14.36 -2.35 -4.71
N ARG A 252 -15.45 -2.98 -4.28
CA ARG A 252 -15.49 -3.85 -3.09
C ARG A 252 -14.76 -5.17 -3.32
N LEU A 253 -14.85 -5.69 -4.55
CA LEU A 253 -14.12 -6.88 -4.96
C LEU A 253 -12.60 -6.64 -4.95
N ASP A 254 -12.11 -5.51 -5.47
CA ASP A 254 -10.69 -5.16 -5.39
C ASP A 254 -10.23 -5.10 -3.93
N GLU A 255 -10.97 -4.39 -3.08
CA GLU A 255 -10.67 -4.27 -1.65
C GLU A 255 -10.62 -5.65 -0.94
N LEU A 256 -11.59 -6.51 -1.23
CA LEU A 256 -11.65 -7.87 -0.67
C LEU A 256 -10.46 -8.73 -1.12
N LEU A 257 -10.21 -8.79 -2.43
CA LEU A 257 -9.16 -9.66 -2.99
C LEU A 257 -7.75 -9.17 -2.68
N ARG A 258 -7.57 -7.85 -2.56
CA ARG A 258 -6.27 -7.24 -2.28
C ARG A 258 -5.93 -7.33 -0.80
N TYR A 259 -6.82 -6.88 0.08
CA TYR A 259 -6.50 -6.66 1.50
C TYR A 259 -7.11 -7.68 2.46
N ARG A 260 -8.22 -8.34 2.08
CA ARG A 260 -9.01 -9.19 2.99
C ARG A 260 -9.14 -10.64 2.50
N PHE A 261 -8.22 -11.10 1.65
CA PHE A 261 -8.29 -12.43 1.06
C PHE A 261 -7.84 -13.54 2.02
N VAL A 262 -6.81 -13.31 2.84
CA VAL A 262 -6.21 -14.34 3.71
C VAL A 262 -7.24 -15.05 4.61
N PRO A 263 -8.17 -14.35 5.29
CA PRO A 263 -9.18 -15.03 6.12
C PRO A 263 -10.12 -15.96 5.35
N ILE A 264 -10.31 -15.72 4.04
CA ILE A 264 -11.27 -16.45 3.20
C ILE A 264 -10.60 -17.44 2.25
N GLU A 265 -9.27 -17.52 2.22
CA GLU A 265 -8.50 -18.31 1.24
C GLU A 265 -8.81 -19.82 1.30
N LYS A 266 -9.27 -20.32 2.44
CA LYS A 266 -9.61 -21.74 2.66
C LYS A 266 -11.01 -22.13 2.18
N LEU A 267 -11.80 -21.16 1.74
CA LEU A 267 -13.14 -21.39 1.20
C LEU A 267 -13.08 -21.92 -0.25
N PRO A 268 -14.15 -22.58 -0.75
CA PRO A 268 -14.20 -23.05 -2.14
C PRO A 268 -14.39 -21.89 -3.13
N LEU A 269 -13.35 -21.09 -3.35
CA LEU A 269 -13.40 -19.87 -4.16
C LEU A 269 -12.95 -20.06 -5.62
N ALA A 270 -12.51 -21.26 -6.03
CA ALA A 270 -11.99 -21.51 -7.37
C ALA A 270 -13.02 -21.18 -8.48
N GLU A 271 -14.23 -21.74 -8.42
CA GLU A 271 -15.29 -21.45 -9.40
C GLU A 271 -15.76 -19.98 -9.32
N PRO A 272 -16.03 -19.39 -8.13
CA PRO A 272 -16.34 -17.96 -8.02
C PRO A 272 -15.29 -17.04 -8.65
N LEU A 273 -14.00 -17.30 -8.44
CA LEU A 273 -12.91 -16.52 -9.05
C LEU A 273 -12.87 -16.66 -10.57
N GLY A 274 -13.22 -17.83 -11.10
CA GLY A 274 -13.39 -18.03 -12.54
C GLY A 274 -14.51 -17.16 -13.12
N LYS A 275 -15.65 -17.06 -12.44
CA LYS A 275 -16.76 -16.16 -12.83
C LYS A 275 -16.34 -14.69 -12.76
N VAL A 276 -15.61 -14.31 -11.71
CA VAL A 276 -15.05 -12.97 -11.53
C VAL A 276 -14.15 -12.59 -12.71
N LEU A 277 -13.25 -13.46 -13.17
CA LEU A 277 -12.36 -13.16 -14.30
C LEU A 277 -13.10 -12.86 -15.61
N GLY A 278 -14.28 -13.44 -15.81
CA GLY A 278 -15.11 -13.22 -16.99
C GLY A 278 -15.90 -11.91 -17.00
N ARG A 279 -15.87 -11.13 -15.90
CA ARG A 279 -16.64 -9.89 -15.78
C ARG A 279 -16.08 -8.76 -16.63
N ALA A 280 -16.96 -8.08 -17.35
CA ALA A 280 -16.62 -6.98 -18.24
C ALA A 280 -16.35 -5.65 -17.49
N ASP A 281 -16.99 -5.43 -16.33
CA ASP A 281 -16.88 -4.21 -15.53
C ASP A 281 -15.56 -4.08 -14.76
N LEU A 282 -14.76 -5.16 -14.69
CA LEU A 282 -13.50 -5.17 -13.96
C LEU A 282 -12.36 -4.52 -14.75
N THR A 283 -11.56 -3.73 -14.04
CA THR A 283 -10.28 -3.26 -14.57
C THR A 283 -9.30 -4.44 -14.74
N PRO A 284 -8.29 -4.31 -15.62
CA PRO A 284 -7.28 -5.35 -15.80
C PRO A 284 -6.56 -5.73 -14.50
N ASP A 285 -6.32 -4.77 -13.61
CA ASP A 285 -5.64 -5.01 -12.32
C ASP A 285 -6.47 -5.88 -11.37
N VAL A 286 -7.79 -5.71 -11.32
CA VAL A 286 -8.67 -6.56 -10.49
C VAL A 286 -8.71 -7.99 -11.05
N ARG A 287 -8.71 -8.16 -12.38
CA ARG A 287 -8.60 -9.48 -13.00
C ARG A 287 -7.25 -10.13 -12.69
N GLN A 288 -6.16 -9.36 -12.73
CA GLN A 288 -4.82 -9.83 -12.38
C GLN A 288 -4.77 -10.38 -10.96
N ILE A 289 -5.38 -9.68 -9.98
CA ILE A 289 -5.47 -10.13 -8.60
C ILE A 289 -6.35 -11.37 -8.48
N ALA A 290 -7.52 -11.38 -9.13
CA ALA A 290 -8.42 -12.54 -9.09
C ALA A 290 -7.72 -13.81 -9.58
N LEU A 291 -6.95 -13.73 -10.67
CA LEU A 291 -6.14 -14.85 -11.16
C LEU A 291 -5.00 -15.21 -10.18
N LYS A 292 -4.32 -14.21 -9.59
CA LYS A 292 -3.27 -14.43 -8.57
C LYS A 292 -3.81 -15.20 -7.37
N ARG A 293 -4.99 -14.79 -6.87
CA ARG A 293 -5.68 -15.46 -5.76
C ARG A 293 -6.13 -16.86 -6.14
N TRP A 294 -6.64 -17.07 -7.35
CA TRP A 294 -7.01 -18.40 -7.82
C TRP A 294 -5.81 -19.34 -7.91
N LEU A 295 -4.68 -18.86 -8.45
CA LEU A 295 -3.42 -19.60 -8.48
C LEU A 295 -2.92 -19.99 -7.08
N SER A 296 -3.15 -19.14 -6.06
CA SER A 296 -2.73 -19.43 -4.69
C SER A 296 -3.55 -20.55 -4.01
N ILE A 297 -4.85 -20.68 -4.33
CA ILE A 297 -5.75 -21.63 -3.67
C ILE A 297 -5.98 -22.94 -4.47
N SER A 298 -5.97 -22.86 -5.80
CA SER A 298 -6.08 -24.03 -6.70
C SER A 298 -5.14 -23.85 -7.91
N PRO A 299 -3.83 -24.12 -7.73
CA PRO A 299 -2.85 -23.93 -8.79
C PRO A 299 -3.16 -24.73 -10.07
N ALA A 300 -3.66 -25.96 -9.92
CA ALA A 300 -3.93 -26.86 -11.04
C ALA A 300 -5.08 -26.37 -11.94
N ASP A 301 -6.17 -25.89 -11.33
CA ASP A 301 -7.33 -25.38 -12.07
C ASP A 301 -7.02 -24.02 -12.70
N ALA A 302 -6.42 -23.12 -11.92
CA ALA A 302 -6.05 -21.78 -12.37
C ALA A 302 -4.99 -21.81 -13.48
N ARG A 303 -4.09 -22.81 -13.51
CA ARG A 303 -3.11 -22.98 -14.59
C ARG A 303 -3.78 -23.07 -15.96
N LYS A 304 -4.90 -23.79 -16.08
CA LYS A 304 -5.62 -23.91 -17.37
C LYS A 304 -6.08 -22.54 -17.86
N MET A 305 -6.62 -21.71 -16.97
CA MET A 305 -7.04 -20.35 -17.28
C MET A 305 -5.85 -19.45 -17.64
N ALA A 306 -4.76 -19.50 -16.86
CA ALA A 306 -3.55 -18.74 -17.14
C ALA A 306 -2.95 -19.08 -18.51
N LEU A 307 -2.94 -20.36 -18.91
CA LEU A 307 -2.50 -20.76 -20.25
C LEU A 307 -3.39 -20.20 -21.36
N GLN A 308 -4.71 -20.21 -21.18
CA GLN A 308 -5.64 -19.61 -22.15
C GLN A 308 -5.42 -18.10 -22.27
N ILE A 309 -5.14 -17.42 -21.16
CA ILE A 309 -4.83 -15.98 -21.15
C ILE A 309 -3.51 -15.71 -21.88
N ILE A 310 -2.46 -16.51 -21.65
CA ILE A 310 -1.18 -16.37 -22.35
C ILE A 310 -1.36 -16.59 -23.85
N ASP A 311 -2.06 -17.65 -24.23
CA ASP A 311 -2.34 -18.04 -25.61
C ASP A 311 -3.10 -16.95 -26.38
N ARG A 312 -4.23 -16.49 -25.81
CA ARG A 312 -5.13 -15.54 -26.47
C ARG A 312 -4.75 -14.07 -26.27
N GLY A 313 -4.06 -13.77 -25.18
CA GLY A 313 -3.86 -12.40 -24.70
C GLY A 313 -5.10 -11.76 -24.08
N ALA A 314 -6.07 -12.57 -23.64
CA ALA A 314 -7.35 -12.09 -23.08
C ALA A 314 -7.88 -13.02 -21.97
N PRO A 315 -8.59 -12.48 -20.96
CA PRO A 315 -8.79 -11.05 -20.71
C PRO A 315 -7.48 -10.31 -20.39
N ASP A 316 -7.49 -8.99 -20.60
CA ASP A 316 -6.36 -8.13 -20.25
C ASP A 316 -6.15 -8.14 -18.72
N LEU A 317 -4.89 -8.33 -18.30
CA LEU A 317 -4.43 -8.36 -16.91
C LEU A 317 -3.60 -7.11 -16.55
N GLY A 318 -3.50 -6.14 -17.47
CA GLY A 318 -2.86 -4.86 -17.21
C GLY A 318 -1.34 -4.94 -17.16
N GLN A 319 -0.71 -3.90 -16.63
CA GLN A 319 0.75 -3.77 -16.61
C GLN A 319 1.41 -4.81 -15.70
N GLN A 320 0.72 -5.24 -14.63
CA GLN A 320 1.21 -6.21 -13.65
C GLN A 320 0.88 -7.67 -14.01
N ALA A 321 0.51 -7.95 -15.27
CA ALA A 321 0.20 -9.30 -15.73
C ALA A 321 1.32 -10.31 -15.41
N MET A 322 2.58 -9.89 -15.53
CA MET A 322 3.72 -10.77 -15.29
C MET A 322 3.87 -11.20 -13.82
N ASP A 323 3.47 -10.38 -12.86
CA ASP A 323 3.53 -10.75 -11.44
C ASP A 323 2.63 -11.96 -11.12
N THR A 324 1.57 -12.14 -11.90
CA THR A 324 0.66 -13.29 -11.79
C THR A 324 1.09 -14.44 -12.69
N LEU A 325 1.39 -14.16 -13.95
CA LEU A 325 1.68 -15.22 -14.92
C LEU A 325 3.01 -15.93 -14.63
N THR A 326 3.96 -15.28 -13.97
CA THR A 326 5.24 -15.90 -13.56
C THR A 326 5.11 -16.88 -12.41
N LEU A 327 3.98 -16.89 -11.70
CA LEU A 327 3.67 -17.85 -10.63
C LEU A 327 3.46 -19.28 -11.16
N LEU A 328 3.27 -19.46 -12.48
CA LEU A 328 3.24 -20.80 -13.05
C LEU A 328 4.61 -21.48 -12.85
N PRO A 329 4.63 -22.69 -12.26
CA PRO A 329 5.87 -23.37 -11.87
C PRO A 329 6.69 -23.86 -13.07
N ASP A 330 6.07 -23.89 -14.25
CA ASP A 330 6.68 -24.37 -15.48
C ASP A 330 7.99 -23.62 -15.81
N LYS A 331 9.02 -24.36 -16.23
CA LYS A 331 10.25 -23.75 -16.76
C LYS A 331 10.04 -23.26 -18.20
N THR A 332 9.17 -23.94 -18.94
CA THR A 332 8.81 -23.64 -20.32
C THR A 332 7.37 -24.11 -20.57
N LEU A 333 6.63 -23.41 -21.42
CA LEU A 333 5.24 -23.73 -21.78
C LEU A 333 5.13 -23.97 -23.29
N LYS A 334 5.52 -25.17 -23.72
CA LYS A 334 5.61 -25.53 -25.15
C LYS A 334 4.26 -25.41 -25.86
N GLU A 335 3.17 -25.61 -25.11
CA GLU A 335 1.79 -25.52 -25.59
C GLU A 335 1.40 -24.11 -26.06
N VAL A 336 2.01 -23.04 -25.54
CA VAL A 336 1.69 -21.65 -25.89
C VAL A 336 2.82 -20.94 -26.66
N ASP A 337 3.97 -21.59 -26.85
CA ASP A 337 5.13 -21.07 -27.62
C ASP A 337 4.70 -20.48 -28.96
N GLY A 338 3.94 -21.27 -29.75
CA GLY A 338 3.54 -20.89 -31.09
C GLY A 338 2.65 -19.65 -31.13
N ALA A 339 1.72 -19.55 -30.17
CA ALA A 339 0.76 -18.45 -30.08
C ALA A 339 1.43 -17.14 -29.63
N VAL A 340 2.26 -17.18 -28.59
CA VAL A 340 2.98 -15.99 -28.10
C VAL A 340 3.93 -15.46 -29.16
N VAL A 341 4.72 -16.33 -29.81
CA VAL A 341 5.62 -15.93 -30.90
C VAL A 341 4.83 -15.39 -32.10
N GLY A 342 3.72 -16.04 -32.45
CA GLY A 342 2.86 -15.57 -33.54
C GLY A 342 2.24 -14.19 -33.27
N ARG A 343 1.88 -13.89 -32.02
CA ARG A 343 1.42 -12.55 -31.62
C ARG A 343 2.52 -11.50 -31.78
N LEU A 344 3.75 -11.82 -31.38
CA LEU A 344 4.89 -10.93 -31.56
C LEU A 344 5.17 -10.68 -33.05
N GLU A 345 5.19 -11.74 -33.87
CA GLU A 345 5.40 -11.63 -35.33
C GLU A 345 4.33 -10.76 -36.00
N ARG A 346 3.08 -10.82 -35.55
CA ARG A 346 1.99 -9.99 -36.10
C ARG A 346 2.10 -8.51 -35.74
N CYS A 347 2.59 -8.18 -34.55
CA CYS A 347 2.74 -6.77 -34.16
C CYS A 347 4.06 -6.17 -34.62
N ALA A 348 5.09 -6.98 -34.87
CA ALA A 348 6.39 -6.50 -35.31
C ALA A 348 6.31 -5.83 -36.71
N PRO A 349 7.07 -4.75 -36.95
CA PRO A 349 8.00 -4.10 -36.03
C PRO A 349 7.34 -3.05 -35.09
N HIS A 350 6.04 -2.79 -35.24
CA HIS A 350 5.30 -1.69 -34.61
C HIS A 350 4.45 -2.11 -33.40
N CYS A 351 4.98 -2.97 -32.54
CA CYS A 351 4.26 -3.40 -31.34
C CYS A 351 4.02 -2.22 -30.39
N THR A 352 2.86 -2.16 -29.73
CA THR A 352 2.58 -1.07 -28.78
C THR A 352 3.44 -1.16 -27.51
N PRO A 353 3.67 -0.05 -26.80
CA PRO A 353 4.37 -0.06 -25.51
C PRO A 353 3.73 -0.94 -24.44
N GLN A 354 2.44 -1.29 -24.57
CA GLN A 354 1.75 -2.21 -23.67
C GLN A 354 1.94 -3.68 -24.07
N THR A 355 1.99 -3.94 -25.39
CA THR A 355 2.01 -5.31 -25.91
C THR A 355 3.41 -5.92 -25.90
N LEU A 356 4.42 -5.14 -26.32
CA LEU A 356 5.78 -5.65 -26.49
C LEU A 356 6.39 -6.15 -25.15
N PRO A 357 6.36 -5.38 -24.04
CA PRO A 357 6.97 -5.83 -22.80
C PRO A 357 6.37 -7.14 -22.28
N LEU A 358 5.04 -7.29 -22.35
CA LEU A 358 4.36 -8.51 -21.93
C LEU A 358 4.80 -9.72 -22.78
N LEU A 359 4.76 -9.61 -24.11
CA LEU A 359 5.13 -10.72 -24.99
C LEU A 359 6.59 -11.15 -24.81
N VAL A 360 7.49 -10.18 -24.69
CA VAL A 360 8.92 -10.48 -24.55
C VAL A 360 9.24 -11.08 -23.19
N LYS A 361 8.62 -10.59 -22.10
CA LYS A 361 8.77 -11.20 -20.77
C LYS A 361 8.17 -12.62 -20.74
N LEU A 362 7.05 -12.89 -21.41
CA LEU A 362 6.51 -14.24 -21.57
C LEU A 362 7.46 -15.15 -22.37
N ILE A 363 8.06 -14.64 -23.45
CA ILE A 363 9.07 -15.36 -24.23
C ILE A 363 10.28 -15.70 -23.37
N GLN A 364 10.83 -14.72 -22.67
CA GLN A 364 11.96 -14.91 -21.76
C GLN A 364 11.66 -16.00 -20.74
N ARG A 365 10.50 -15.94 -20.08
CA ARG A 365 10.14 -16.82 -18.98
C ARG A 365 9.74 -18.22 -19.41
N TYR A 366 9.02 -18.36 -20.52
CA TYR A 366 8.33 -19.62 -20.87
C TYR A 366 8.65 -20.17 -22.26
N ALA A 367 9.18 -19.38 -23.20
CA ALA A 367 9.39 -19.91 -24.54
C ALA A 367 10.47 -21.00 -24.57
N SER A 368 10.23 -22.09 -25.30
CA SER A 368 11.25 -23.13 -25.50
C SER A 368 12.24 -22.78 -26.62
N ALA A 369 13.27 -23.61 -26.78
CA ALA A 369 14.26 -23.48 -27.86
C ALA A 369 13.65 -23.62 -29.27
N ARG A 370 12.45 -24.21 -29.41
CA ARG A 370 11.76 -24.36 -30.70
C ARG A 370 11.46 -23.03 -31.36
N SER A 371 11.27 -21.98 -30.55
CA SER A 371 10.96 -20.63 -31.02
C SER A 371 12.19 -19.84 -31.48
N ALA A 372 13.41 -20.33 -31.24
CA ALA A 372 14.64 -19.55 -31.42
C ALA A 372 14.83 -19.09 -32.88
N ALA A 373 14.60 -19.96 -33.86
CA ALA A 373 14.75 -19.62 -35.28
C ALA A 373 13.73 -18.58 -35.77
N ARG A 374 12.51 -18.57 -35.21
CA ARG A 374 11.49 -17.55 -35.49
C ARG A 374 11.86 -16.23 -34.85
N LEU A 375 12.17 -16.25 -33.56
CA LEU A 375 12.51 -15.06 -32.78
C LEU A 375 13.80 -14.39 -33.29
N ARG A 376 14.78 -15.16 -33.77
CA ARG A 376 16.01 -14.63 -34.38
C ARG A 376 15.75 -13.82 -35.63
N ARG A 377 14.70 -14.16 -36.41
CA ARG A 377 14.30 -13.41 -37.61
C ARG A 377 13.61 -12.09 -37.25
N VAL A 378 12.83 -12.07 -36.17
CA VAL A 378 12.07 -10.88 -35.75
C VAL A 378 12.96 -9.89 -34.98
N TYR A 379 13.89 -10.39 -34.17
CA TYR A 379 14.70 -9.58 -33.25
C TYR A 379 15.34 -8.32 -33.85
N PRO A 380 16.00 -8.35 -35.03
CA PRO A 380 16.64 -7.15 -35.58
C PRO A 380 15.68 -6.03 -35.97
N GLY A 381 14.40 -6.34 -36.21
CA GLY A 381 13.39 -5.35 -36.59
C GLY A 381 12.58 -4.79 -35.43
N LEU A 382 12.78 -5.27 -34.20
CA LEU A 382 12.03 -4.79 -33.04
C LEU A 382 12.58 -3.45 -32.55
N THR A 383 11.67 -2.53 -32.21
CA THR A 383 11.99 -1.32 -31.46
C THR A 383 11.58 -1.53 -30.01
N PHE A 384 12.56 -1.51 -29.10
CA PHE A 384 12.32 -1.61 -27.67
C PHE A 384 12.12 -0.21 -27.07
N TYR A 385 11.16 -0.08 -26.17
CA TYR A 385 10.84 1.18 -25.48
C TYR A 385 11.58 1.34 -24.15
N ASP A 386 12.14 0.24 -23.64
CA ASP A 386 12.77 0.14 -22.32
C ASP A 386 13.84 -0.97 -22.31
N ASP A 387 14.82 -0.83 -21.41
CA ASP A 387 15.94 -1.76 -21.27
C ASP A 387 15.52 -3.11 -20.66
N ASP A 388 14.45 -3.15 -19.86
CA ASP A 388 13.90 -4.39 -19.31
C ASP A 388 13.42 -5.35 -20.40
N SER A 389 12.67 -4.83 -21.38
CA SER A 389 12.13 -5.60 -22.49
C SER A 389 13.23 -6.09 -23.41
N GLU A 390 14.21 -5.23 -23.71
CA GLU A 390 15.38 -5.62 -24.49
C GLU A 390 16.21 -6.70 -23.76
N ALA A 391 16.49 -6.51 -22.47
CA ALA A 391 17.18 -7.47 -21.64
C ALA A 391 16.44 -8.82 -21.62
N ALA A 392 15.12 -8.81 -21.49
CA ALA A 392 14.31 -10.02 -21.50
C ALA A 392 14.45 -10.80 -22.83
N PHE A 393 14.46 -10.10 -23.98
CA PHE A 393 14.67 -10.76 -25.27
C PHE A 393 16.07 -11.36 -25.40
N ILE A 394 17.10 -10.63 -24.98
CA ILE A 394 18.48 -11.11 -25.00
C ILE A 394 18.65 -12.30 -24.03
N ALA A 395 18.06 -12.22 -22.84
CA ALA A 395 18.08 -13.28 -21.83
C ALA A 395 17.41 -14.58 -22.33
N TYR A 396 16.35 -14.48 -23.15
CA TYR A 396 15.80 -15.65 -23.84
C TYR A 396 16.88 -16.36 -24.66
N PHE A 397 17.63 -15.64 -25.50
CA PHE A 397 18.70 -16.25 -26.28
C PHE A 397 19.86 -16.72 -25.41
N LEU A 398 20.27 -15.96 -24.38
CA LEU A 398 21.29 -16.44 -23.44
C LEU A 398 20.90 -17.79 -22.79
N ARG A 399 19.60 -18.07 -22.64
CA ARG A 399 19.08 -19.35 -22.15
C ARG A 399 19.09 -20.46 -23.21
N VAL A 400 18.66 -20.20 -24.44
CA VAL A 400 18.37 -21.25 -25.45
C VAL A 400 19.37 -21.34 -26.61
N ASP A 401 20.05 -20.24 -26.92
CA ASP A 401 21.11 -20.12 -27.93
C ASP A 401 22.19 -19.16 -27.38
N PRO A 402 23.04 -19.63 -26.45
CA PRO A 402 23.98 -18.76 -25.75
C PRO A 402 24.98 -18.06 -26.67
N ALA A 403 25.28 -18.64 -27.84
CA ALA A 403 26.19 -18.05 -28.81
C ALA A 403 25.55 -16.78 -29.42
N PHE A 404 24.30 -16.89 -29.89
CA PHE A 404 23.56 -15.75 -30.40
C PHE A 404 23.25 -14.72 -29.31
N GLY A 405 22.85 -15.16 -28.10
CA GLY A 405 22.56 -14.27 -26.98
C GLY A 405 23.76 -13.39 -26.60
N LYS A 406 24.97 -13.97 -26.55
CA LYS A 406 26.21 -13.20 -26.30
C LYS A 406 26.49 -12.22 -27.42
N GLN A 407 26.31 -12.62 -28.68
CA GLN A 407 26.48 -11.73 -29.83
C GLN A 407 25.48 -10.56 -29.80
N ALA A 408 24.22 -10.84 -29.47
CA ALA A 408 23.16 -9.85 -29.35
C ALA A 408 23.46 -8.83 -28.23
N LEU A 409 23.86 -9.31 -27.04
CA LEU A 409 24.27 -8.44 -25.93
C LEU A 409 25.46 -7.56 -26.32
N ALA A 410 26.53 -8.15 -26.85
CA ALA A 410 27.72 -7.42 -27.24
C ALA A 410 27.43 -6.37 -28.34
N ARG A 411 26.51 -6.67 -29.27
CA ARG A 411 26.07 -5.69 -30.27
C ARG A 411 25.35 -4.51 -29.61
N ARG A 412 24.40 -4.78 -28.72
CA ARG A 412 23.63 -3.71 -28.05
C ARG A 412 24.49 -2.84 -27.14
N LEU A 413 25.48 -3.43 -26.46
CA LEU A 413 26.44 -2.65 -25.66
C LEU A 413 27.37 -1.75 -26.50
N ARG A 414 27.58 -2.04 -27.79
CA ARG A 414 28.29 -1.12 -28.71
C ARG A 414 27.40 0.02 -29.21
N GLU A 415 26.09 -0.19 -29.26
CA GLU A 415 25.11 0.78 -29.74
C GLU A 415 24.60 1.70 -28.61
N LYS A 416 24.58 1.18 -27.37
CA LYS A 416 24.22 1.93 -26.16
C LYS A 416 25.45 2.58 -25.54
N SER A 417 25.21 3.67 -24.80
CA SER A 417 26.23 4.35 -24.01
C SER A 417 25.64 4.90 -22.71
N GLY A 418 26.49 5.27 -21.76
CA GLY A 418 26.07 5.86 -20.48
C GLY A 418 25.20 4.91 -19.65
N SER A 419 24.19 5.46 -18.98
CA SER A 419 23.35 4.74 -18.02
C SER A 419 22.55 3.60 -18.66
N SER A 420 22.06 3.77 -19.89
CA SER A 420 21.27 2.72 -20.57
C SER A 420 22.07 1.42 -20.80
N ALA A 421 23.39 1.51 -21.00
CA ALA A 421 24.21 0.29 -21.08
C ALA A 421 24.27 -0.42 -19.72
N VAL A 422 24.36 0.33 -18.61
CA VAL A 422 24.40 -0.20 -17.25
C VAL A 422 23.05 -0.76 -16.82
N ASP A 423 21.95 -0.11 -17.20
CA ASP A 423 20.59 -0.55 -16.94
C ASP A 423 20.30 -1.87 -17.66
N LEU A 424 20.67 -1.99 -18.94
CA LEU A 424 20.58 -3.25 -19.69
C LEU A 424 21.36 -4.39 -19.00
N LEU A 425 22.59 -4.13 -18.55
CA LEU A 425 23.42 -5.13 -17.84
C LEU A 425 22.82 -5.52 -16.48
N SER A 426 22.22 -4.56 -15.77
CA SER A 426 21.55 -4.78 -14.49
C SER A 426 20.34 -5.68 -14.66
N GLU A 427 19.54 -5.45 -15.71
CA GLU A 427 18.38 -6.27 -16.03
C GLU A 427 18.75 -7.68 -16.50
N ILE A 428 19.80 -7.82 -17.33
CA ILE A 428 20.35 -9.15 -17.68
C ILE A 428 20.79 -9.91 -16.43
N SER A 429 21.39 -9.21 -15.47
CA SER A 429 21.82 -9.81 -14.19
C SER A 429 20.62 -10.26 -13.35
N ARG A 430 19.58 -9.42 -13.24
CA ARG A 430 18.32 -9.73 -12.56
C ARG A 430 17.63 -10.96 -13.14
N LEU A 431 17.72 -11.15 -14.46
CA LEU A 431 17.14 -12.30 -15.18
C LEU A 431 17.97 -13.59 -15.06
N GLY A 432 19.01 -13.61 -14.23
CA GLY A 432 19.80 -14.81 -13.92
C GLY A 432 21.09 -14.97 -14.75
N PHE A 433 21.46 -13.96 -15.54
CA PHE A 433 22.65 -13.98 -16.41
C PHE A 433 23.75 -13.03 -15.93
N ALA A 434 23.89 -12.88 -14.61
CA ALA A 434 24.88 -11.99 -13.99
C ALA A 434 26.31 -12.30 -14.43
N ARG A 435 26.67 -13.57 -14.63
CA ARG A 435 28.02 -13.95 -15.10
C ARG A 435 28.37 -13.37 -16.48
N GLN A 436 27.38 -13.14 -17.33
CA GLN A 436 27.55 -12.57 -18.66
C GLN A 436 27.65 -11.04 -18.61
N ALA A 437 27.00 -10.40 -17.64
CA ALA A 437 26.99 -8.95 -17.48
C ALA A 437 28.13 -8.42 -16.58
N GLU A 438 28.58 -9.21 -15.60
CA GLU A 438 29.54 -8.81 -14.57
C GLU A 438 30.86 -8.22 -15.11
N PRO A 439 31.51 -8.76 -16.17
CA PRO A 439 32.74 -8.18 -16.68
C PRO A 439 32.59 -6.72 -17.14
N GLU A 440 31.47 -6.40 -17.80
CA GLU A 440 31.17 -5.06 -18.30
C GLU A 440 30.76 -4.11 -17.17
N LEU A 441 30.04 -4.61 -16.16
CA LEU A 441 29.74 -3.86 -14.94
C LEU A 441 31.02 -3.53 -14.15
N ILE A 442 31.95 -4.48 -14.02
CA ILE A 442 33.25 -4.25 -13.39
C ILE A 442 34.08 -3.24 -14.21
N ALA A 443 34.08 -3.34 -15.54
CA ALA A 443 34.75 -2.37 -16.40
C ALA A 443 34.19 -0.94 -16.20
N THR A 444 32.87 -0.83 -16.06
CA THR A 444 32.17 0.44 -15.82
C THR A 444 32.61 1.13 -14.53
N LEU A 445 33.07 0.39 -13.50
CA LEU A 445 33.59 0.99 -12.28
C LEU A 445 34.80 1.91 -12.54
N SER A 446 35.52 1.73 -13.64
CA SER A 446 36.65 2.58 -14.05
C SER A 446 36.24 3.84 -14.82
N SER A 447 34.94 4.05 -15.05
CA SER A 447 34.43 5.24 -15.73
C SER A 447 34.71 6.53 -14.94
N LYS A 448 34.89 7.64 -15.68
CA LYS A 448 34.97 9.00 -15.11
C LYS A 448 33.60 9.52 -14.68
N ASP A 449 32.53 8.99 -15.26
CA ASP A 449 31.16 9.38 -14.93
C ASP A 449 30.73 8.70 -13.62
N ALA A 450 30.61 9.50 -12.56
CA ALA A 450 30.25 9.03 -11.22
C ALA A 450 28.87 8.34 -11.21
N PHE A 451 27.92 8.82 -12.02
CA PHE A 451 26.57 8.25 -12.08
C PHE A 451 26.59 6.81 -12.60
N ASN A 452 27.32 6.55 -13.69
CA ASN A 452 27.46 5.19 -14.23
C ASN A 452 28.19 4.25 -13.26
N VAL A 453 29.19 4.76 -12.53
CA VAL A 453 29.88 3.98 -11.49
C VAL A 453 28.91 3.62 -10.35
N MET A 454 28.05 4.54 -9.92
CA MET A 454 27.03 4.29 -8.89
C MET A 454 26.03 3.21 -9.34
N LEU A 455 25.52 3.30 -10.58
CA LEU A 455 24.62 2.29 -11.14
C LEU A 455 25.29 0.91 -11.22
N ALA A 456 26.53 0.84 -11.70
CA ALA A 456 27.29 -0.40 -11.78
C ALA A 456 27.56 -0.99 -10.38
N ALA A 457 27.91 -0.15 -9.41
CA ALA A 457 28.12 -0.58 -8.03
C ALA A 457 26.86 -1.18 -7.41
N ARG A 458 25.69 -0.57 -7.65
CA ARG A 458 24.38 -1.08 -7.20
C ARG A 458 24.01 -2.42 -7.86
N ALA A 459 24.29 -2.57 -9.15
CA ALA A 459 24.07 -3.83 -9.85
C ALA A 459 24.98 -4.94 -9.31
N LEU A 460 26.28 -4.64 -9.13
CA LEU A 460 27.27 -5.57 -8.59
C LEU A 460 27.00 -5.94 -7.13
N SER A 461 26.45 -5.03 -6.31
CA SER A 461 26.08 -5.39 -4.93
C SER A 461 24.93 -6.40 -4.91
N ARG A 462 23.99 -6.33 -5.86
CA ARG A 462 22.85 -7.26 -5.92
C ARG A 462 23.19 -8.59 -6.59
N TYR A 463 23.99 -8.57 -7.66
CA TYR A 463 24.17 -9.73 -8.54
C TYR A 463 25.62 -10.16 -8.73
N GLY A 464 26.59 -9.34 -8.28
CA GLY A 464 28.00 -9.59 -8.49
C GLY A 464 28.55 -10.73 -7.63
N SER A 465 29.55 -11.40 -8.18
CA SER A 465 30.33 -12.42 -7.49
C SER A 465 31.33 -11.80 -6.49
N LYS A 466 32.09 -12.66 -5.79
CA LYS A 466 33.21 -12.24 -4.93
C LYS A 466 34.27 -11.42 -5.70
N ALA A 467 34.40 -11.59 -7.02
CA ALA A 467 35.32 -10.79 -7.84
C ALA A 467 34.89 -9.31 -7.89
N ALA A 468 33.57 -9.05 -7.88
CA ALA A 468 33.03 -7.70 -7.88
C ALA A 468 33.39 -6.92 -6.60
N GLU A 469 33.40 -7.58 -5.44
CA GLU A 469 33.83 -6.95 -4.17
C GLU A 469 35.23 -6.36 -4.27
N ARG A 470 36.17 -7.13 -4.85
CA ARG A 470 37.54 -6.66 -5.05
C ARG A 470 37.59 -5.42 -5.93
N ALA A 471 36.83 -5.40 -7.03
CA ALA A 471 36.76 -4.27 -7.94
C ALA A 471 36.14 -3.03 -7.25
N LEU A 472 35.11 -3.20 -6.43
CA LEU A 472 34.50 -2.13 -5.64
C LEU A 472 35.50 -1.52 -4.65
N TYR A 473 36.25 -2.34 -3.90
CA TYR A 473 37.30 -1.85 -3.02
C TYR A 473 38.42 -1.12 -3.78
N GLN A 474 38.82 -1.62 -4.96
CA GLN A 474 39.82 -0.96 -5.79
C GLN A 474 39.33 0.42 -6.25
N ARG A 475 38.08 0.52 -6.69
CA ARG A 475 37.48 1.80 -7.09
C ARG A 475 37.37 2.78 -5.92
N LEU A 476 36.92 2.32 -4.75
CA LEU A 476 36.85 3.15 -3.55
C LEU A 476 38.24 3.58 -3.08
N SER A 477 39.26 2.72 -3.18
CA SER A 477 40.64 3.07 -2.84
C SER A 477 41.20 4.13 -3.79
N ALA A 478 40.97 4.01 -5.09
CA ALA A 478 41.36 5.03 -6.07
C ALA A 478 40.63 6.36 -5.82
N TRP A 479 39.33 6.30 -5.50
CA TRP A 479 38.53 7.47 -5.13
C TRP A 479 39.07 8.15 -3.87
N SER A 480 39.30 7.39 -2.80
CA SER A 480 39.82 7.89 -1.52
C SER A 480 41.18 8.57 -1.69
N LYS A 481 42.06 7.99 -2.52
CA LYS A 481 43.37 8.62 -2.84
C LYS A 481 43.22 9.94 -3.59
N LYS A 482 42.27 10.04 -4.52
CA LYS A 482 42.01 11.27 -5.30
C LYS A 482 41.53 12.43 -4.42
N TRP A 483 40.70 12.13 -3.42
CA TRP A 483 39.99 13.14 -2.62
C TRP A 483 40.58 13.39 -1.24
N ARG A 484 41.61 12.64 -0.85
CA ARG A 484 42.30 12.84 0.43
C ARG A 484 42.93 14.24 0.50
N GLY A 485 42.66 14.96 1.58
CA GLY A 485 43.05 16.36 1.77
C GLY A 485 42.13 17.37 1.08
N ARG A 486 41.06 16.91 0.40
CA ARG A 486 40.06 17.72 -0.30
C ARG A 486 38.63 17.40 0.17
N GLU A 487 38.49 16.93 1.40
CA GLU A 487 37.24 16.38 1.92
C GLU A 487 36.10 17.42 1.96
N LYS A 488 36.43 18.69 2.22
CA LYS A 488 35.45 19.79 2.24
C LYS A 488 34.79 20.02 0.88
N GLU A 489 35.44 19.63 -0.22
CA GLU A 489 34.88 19.75 -1.57
C GLU A 489 33.81 18.68 -1.86
N LEU A 490 33.70 17.66 -1.01
CA LEU A 490 32.71 16.58 -1.12
C LEU A 490 31.39 16.91 -0.40
N GLU A 491 31.33 18.07 0.28
CA GLU A 491 30.11 18.53 0.94
C GLU A 491 29.13 19.06 -0.11
N ARG A 492 27.87 18.59 -0.03
CA ARG A 492 26.82 19.01 -0.95
C ARG A 492 26.27 20.36 -0.48
N PRO A 493 26.34 21.45 -1.28
CA PRO A 493 25.71 22.70 -0.89
C PRO A 493 24.18 22.54 -0.85
N LEU A 494 23.52 23.31 0.02
CA LEU A 494 22.06 23.29 0.20
C LEU A 494 21.29 23.71 -1.08
N ILE A 495 21.95 24.39 -2.02
CA ILE A 495 21.39 24.84 -3.30
C ILE A 495 22.46 24.71 -4.40
N GLY A 496 22.11 24.07 -5.53
CA GLY A 496 22.95 23.93 -6.72
C GLY A 496 23.56 22.51 -6.91
N HIS A 497 23.91 22.18 -8.15
CA HIS A 497 24.67 20.97 -8.50
C HIS A 497 26.14 21.35 -8.72
N THR A 498 27.06 20.63 -8.10
CA THR A 498 28.52 20.74 -8.34
C THR A 498 29.11 19.34 -8.48
N GLU A 499 30.23 19.21 -9.22
CA GLU A 499 30.97 17.95 -9.38
C GLU A 499 31.35 17.31 -8.02
N GLY A 500 31.59 18.12 -6.98
CA GLY A 500 31.89 17.66 -5.62
C GLY A 500 30.71 16.94 -4.93
N GLY A 501 29.47 17.36 -5.20
CA GLY A 501 28.26 16.74 -4.65
C GLY A 501 27.96 15.35 -5.21
N ASP A 502 28.32 15.10 -6.47
CA ASP A 502 28.16 13.78 -7.11
C ASP A 502 29.25 12.80 -6.67
N GLU A 503 30.47 13.30 -6.45
CA GLU A 503 31.59 12.51 -5.91
C GLU A 503 31.38 12.13 -4.43
N GLY A 504 30.77 12.99 -3.62
CA GLY A 504 30.29 12.62 -2.30
C GLY A 504 29.22 11.51 -2.37
N SER A 505 28.28 11.61 -3.31
CA SER A 505 27.24 10.58 -3.50
C SER A 505 27.83 9.23 -3.95
N LEU A 506 28.92 9.27 -4.73
CA LEU A 506 29.66 8.08 -5.16
C LEU A 506 30.31 7.34 -3.98
N GLU A 507 30.87 8.05 -2.99
CA GLU A 507 31.38 7.41 -1.76
C GLU A 507 30.29 6.64 -1.04
N SER A 508 29.12 7.27 -0.85
CA SER A 508 27.97 6.67 -0.17
C SER A 508 27.51 5.39 -0.87
N GLU A 509 27.42 5.40 -2.21
CA GLU A 509 27.02 4.23 -2.98
C GLU A 509 28.08 3.13 -3.02
N LEU A 510 29.37 3.46 -3.13
CA LEU A 510 30.44 2.45 -3.06
C LEU A 510 30.47 1.78 -1.68
N ARG A 511 30.31 2.55 -0.60
CA ARG A 511 30.16 2.02 0.76
C ARG A 511 28.95 1.09 0.83
N ARG A 512 27.77 1.56 0.40
CA ARG A 512 26.53 0.79 0.44
C ARG A 512 26.68 -0.51 -0.37
N ALA A 513 27.26 -0.43 -1.57
CA ALA A 513 27.46 -1.59 -2.45
C ALA A 513 28.35 -2.65 -1.81
N ILE A 514 29.45 -2.25 -1.17
CA ILE A 514 30.35 -3.15 -0.44
C ILE A 514 29.61 -3.77 0.75
N VAL A 515 28.92 -2.97 1.57
CA VAL A 515 28.23 -3.45 2.77
C VAL A 515 27.06 -4.38 2.43
N GLN A 516 26.24 -4.02 1.44
CA GLN A 516 25.01 -4.73 1.05
C GLN A 516 25.23 -5.85 0.01
N GLY A 517 26.48 -6.14 -0.33
CA GLY A 517 26.82 -7.12 -1.35
C GLY A 517 26.23 -8.50 -1.08
N ARG A 518 25.45 -9.06 -2.01
CA ARG A 518 24.83 -10.40 -1.84
C ARG A 518 25.84 -11.53 -2.07
N GLY A 519 26.88 -11.31 -2.89
CA GLY A 519 27.88 -12.30 -3.27
C GLY A 519 29.04 -12.49 -2.26
N TRP A 520 29.09 -11.71 -1.19
CA TRP A 520 30.16 -11.75 -0.19
C TRP A 520 29.67 -11.35 1.20
N LEU A 521 30.46 -11.68 2.23
CA LEU A 521 30.20 -11.26 3.60
C LEU A 521 31.13 -10.10 3.97
N THR A 522 30.54 -8.95 4.31
CA THR A 522 31.26 -7.86 4.99
C THR A 522 31.27 -8.14 6.48
N ASP A 523 32.39 -8.68 6.95
CA ASP A 523 32.65 -8.98 8.36
C ASP A 523 33.41 -7.82 9.04
N ARG A 524 33.83 -8.03 10.29
CA ARG A 524 34.60 -7.03 11.05
C ARG A 524 35.82 -6.50 10.29
N THR A 525 36.61 -7.37 9.67
CA THR A 525 37.80 -6.98 8.90
C THR A 525 37.41 -6.14 7.69
N GLY A 526 36.31 -6.52 7.02
CA GLY A 526 35.72 -5.74 5.93
C GLY A 526 35.31 -4.34 6.37
N PHE A 527 34.65 -4.21 7.52
CA PHE A 527 34.26 -2.89 8.06
C PHE A 527 35.46 -2.04 8.46
N GLU A 528 36.48 -2.60 9.12
CA GLU A 528 37.70 -1.87 9.47
C GLU A 528 38.42 -1.34 8.22
N LYS A 529 38.54 -2.19 7.18
CA LYS A 529 39.09 -1.80 5.88
C LYS A 529 38.26 -0.71 5.21
N LEU A 530 36.94 -0.82 5.26
CA LEU A 530 36.03 0.16 4.67
C LEU A 530 36.15 1.51 5.40
N ARG A 531 36.14 1.51 6.73
CA ARG A 531 36.29 2.72 7.56
C ARG A 531 37.58 3.47 7.28
N ALA A 532 38.68 2.76 6.99
CA ALA A 532 39.97 3.36 6.64
C ALA A 532 40.00 4.01 5.24
N LEU A 533 39.05 3.67 4.36
CA LEU A 533 38.95 4.24 3.01
C LEU A 533 37.97 5.40 2.92
N LEU A 534 36.96 5.45 3.81
CA LEU A 534 35.98 6.54 3.86
C LEU A 534 36.61 7.84 4.38
N LEU A 535 36.27 8.94 3.74
CA LEU A 535 36.76 10.28 4.06
C LEU A 535 35.74 11.05 4.90
N ARG A 536 34.45 11.00 4.56
CA ARG A 536 33.39 11.76 5.27
C ARG A 536 32.95 11.07 6.56
N ASP A 537 32.81 11.84 7.64
CA ASP A 537 32.48 11.31 8.96
C ASP A 537 31.08 10.72 9.05
N GLY A 538 30.10 11.33 8.35
CA GLY A 538 28.75 10.77 8.24
C GLY A 538 28.76 9.36 7.66
N GLU A 539 29.62 9.07 6.68
CA GLU A 539 29.74 7.72 6.09
C GLU A 539 30.44 6.73 7.01
N LYS A 540 31.40 7.17 7.83
CA LYS A 540 32.04 6.34 8.85
C LYS A 540 31.05 5.95 9.95
N GLN A 541 30.19 6.89 10.37
CA GLN A 541 29.15 6.66 11.38
C GLN A 541 28.13 5.61 10.93
N GLN A 542 27.82 5.51 9.63
CA GLN A 542 26.96 4.46 9.08
C GLN A 542 27.50 3.03 9.30
N LEU A 543 28.78 2.88 9.66
CA LEU A 543 29.40 1.59 9.95
C LEU A 543 29.35 1.22 11.44
N ASP A 544 29.03 2.16 12.34
CA ASP A 544 29.10 1.93 13.80
C ASP A 544 28.13 0.82 14.23
N THR A 545 26.85 0.90 13.85
CA THR A 545 25.85 -0.12 14.21
C THR A 545 26.19 -1.51 13.69
N PRO A 546 26.48 -1.73 12.39
CA PRO A 546 26.90 -3.05 11.91
C PRO A 546 28.18 -3.56 12.59
N MET A 547 29.17 -2.69 12.85
CA MET A 547 30.40 -3.08 13.54
C MET A 547 30.12 -3.54 14.98
N GLU A 548 29.20 -2.88 15.70
CA GLU A 548 28.77 -3.31 17.02
C GLU A 548 28.10 -4.69 17.00
N GLU A 549 27.24 -4.98 16.03
CA GLU A 549 26.62 -6.30 15.86
C GLU A 549 27.69 -7.40 15.72
N TRP A 550 28.70 -7.15 14.87
CA TRP A 550 29.83 -8.06 14.69
C TRP A 550 30.70 -8.21 15.94
N ASN A 551 30.88 -7.14 16.72
CA ASN A 551 31.62 -7.21 17.99
C ASN A 551 30.87 -8.01 19.06
N ARG A 552 29.54 -7.92 19.10
CA ARG A 552 28.71 -8.69 20.04
C ARG A 552 28.50 -10.14 19.61
N GLY A 553 28.61 -10.44 18.31
CA GLY A 553 28.37 -11.78 17.76
C GLY A 553 26.88 -12.16 17.76
N VAL A 554 25.98 -11.17 17.80
CA VAL A 554 24.52 -11.35 17.85
C VAL A 554 23.90 -10.58 16.70
N PHE A 555 23.19 -11.28 15.82
CA PHE A 555 22.63 -10.69 14.59
C PHE A 555 21.11 -10.74 14.58
N THR A 556 20.45 -9.73 14.02
CA THR A 556 18.98 -9.72 13.94
C THR A 556 18.48 -10.45 12.71
N LEU A 557 17.31 -11.09 12.84
CA LEU A 557 16.54 -11.61 11.71
C LEU A 557 15.10 -11.08 11.81
N ARG A 558 14.66 -10.38 10.77
CA ARG A 558 13.31 -9.82 10.66
C ARG A 558 12.70 -10.21 9.32
N PHE A 559 11.46 -10.68 9.36
CA PHE A 559 10.63 -10.89 8.18
C PHE A 559 9.51 -9.85 8.19
N THR A 560 9.32 -9.19 7.07
CA THR A 560 8.24 -8.26 6.83
C THR A 560 7.58 -8.65 5.52
N ARG A 561 6.25 -8.72 5.50
CA ARG A 561 5.47 -8.78 4.27
C ARG A 561 4.81 -7.43 4.07
N THR A 562 4.91 -6.90 2.86
CA THR A 562 4.19 -5.67 2.50
C THR A 562 2.73 -5.98 2.18
N ASP A 563 1.89 -4.95 2.07
CA ASP A 563 0.48 -5.10 1.63
C ASP A 563 0.36 -5.70 0.22
N ALA A 564 1.43 -5.63 -0.59
CA ALA A 564 1.52 -6.26 -1.91
C ALA A 564 1.93 -7.75 -1.85
N ASP A 565 2.09 -8.31 -0.65
CA ASP A 565 2.59 -9.67 -0.38
C ASP A 565 4.06 -9.87 -0.82
N GLU A 566 4.85 -8.78 -0.86
CA GLU A 566 6.29 -8.85 -1.13
C GLU A 566 7.06 -9.18 0.14
N LEU A 567 8.02 -10.10 0.02
CA LEU A 567 8.87 -10.50 1.12
C LEU A 567 10.05 -9.53 1.25
N ARG A 568 10.17 -8.89 2.41
CA ARG A 568 11.37 -8.17 2.85
C ARG A 568 11.97 -8.88 4.06
N VAL A 569 13.27 -9.14 4.02
CA VAL A 569 14.01 -9.77 5.12
C VAL A 569 15.22 -8.92 5.47
N ASP A 570 15.27 -8.47 6.72
CA ASP A 570 16.49 -7.87 7.27
C ASP A 570 17.26 -9.00 7.99
N LEU A 571 18.45 -9.32 7.48
CA LEU A 571 19.35 -10.33 8.04
C LEU A 571 20.66 -9.64 8.45
N ALA A 572 20.87 -9.44 9.75
CA ALA A 572 21.84 -8.49 10.28
C ALA A 572 21.65 -7.10 9.62
N HIS A 573 22.71 -6.54 9.04
CA HIS A 573 22.68 -5.30 8.28
C HIS A 573 22.25 -5.48 6.81
N TYR A 574 21.94 -6.68 6.32
CA TYR A 574 21.55 -6.92 4.92
C TYR A 574 20.05 -6.77 4.69
N GLU A 575 19.68 -6.02 3.65
CA GLU A 575 18.30 -5.94 3.14
C GLU A 575 18.09 -6.91 1.98
N LEU A 576 17.22 -7.91 2.16
CA LEU A 576 16.98 -9.00 1.21
C LEU A 576 15.49 -9.05 0.80
N ASP A 577 15.24 -9.46 -0.44
CA ASP A 577 13.92 -9.40 -1.09
C ASP A 577 13.39 -10.77 -1.53
N SER A 578 14.09 -11.85 -1.19
CA SER A 578 13.71 -13.21 -1.59
C SER A 578 14.31 -14.26 -0.68
N LEU A 579 13.62 -15.39 -0.52
CA LEU A 579 14.14 -16.54 0.22
C LEU A 579 15.45 -17.06 -0.37
N ALA A 580 15.61 -17.04 -1.69
CA ALA A 580 16.87 -17.43 -2.34
C ALA A 580 18.03 -16.52 -1.93
N ALA A 581 17.81 -15.21 -1.82
CA ALA A 581 18.83 -14.27 -1.34
C ALA A 581 19.14 -14.50 0.15
N VAL A 582 18.15 -14.81 0.98
CA VAL A 582 18.34 -15.18 2.40
C VAL A 582 19.16 -16.46 2.53
N GLU A 583 18.82 -17.50 1.79
CA GLU A 583 19.55 -18.78 1.77
C GLU A 583 21.01 -18.59 1.32
N GLN A 584 21.22 -17.83 0.24
CA GLN A 584 22.56 -17.49 -0.23
C GLN A 584 23.34 -16.74 0.85
N LYS A 585 22.72 -15.77 1.52
CA LYS A 585 23.40 -14.97 2.54
C LYS A 585 23.72 -15.79 3.80
N LEU A 586 22.78 -16.60 4.29
CA LEU A 586 23.01 -17.52 5.42
C LEU A 586 24.19 -18.46 5.14
N SER A 587 24.33 -18.97 3.91
CA SER A 587 25.46 -19.82 3.54
C SER A 587 26.84 -19.16 3.65
N GLN A 588 26.89 -17.83 3.74
CA GLN A 588 28.14 -17.07 3.87
C GLN A 588 28.50 -16.77 5.34
N PHE A 589 27.55 -16.86 6.27
CA PHE A 589 27.83 -16.64 7.68
C PHE A 589 28.62 -17.82 8.29
N PRO A 590 29.49 -17.58 9.29
CA PRO A 590 30.18 -18.65 9.99
C PRO A 590 29.19 -19.65 10.63
N ARG A 591 29.49 -20.95 10.54
CA ARG A 591 28.71 -21.98 11.25
C ARG A 591 28.69 -21.68 12.75
N GLY A 592 27.54 -21.91 13.39
CA GLY A 592 27.34 -21.58 14.80
C GLY A 592 26.90 -20.13 15.07
N THR A 593 26.76 -19.29 14.03
CA THR A 593 26.22 -17.92 14.19
C THR A 593 24.88 -17.91 14.93
N HIS A 594 24.72 -16.96 15.85
CA HIS A 594 23.52 -16.76 16.64
C HIS A 594 22.68 -15.59 16.10
N PHE A 595 21.41 -15.86 15.80
CA PHE A 595 20.44 -14.86 15.37
C PHE A 595 19.37 -14.62 16.44
N VAL A 596 18.88 -13.39 16.51
CA VAL A 596 17.76 -12.97 17.38
C VAL A 596 16.60 -12.54 16.51
N TRP A 597 15.43 -13.14 16.75
CA TRP A 597 14.20 -12.84 16.06
C TRP A 597 13.62 -11.50 16.49
N ARG A 598 13.32 -10.62 15.54
CA ARG A 598 12.60 -9.35 15.79
C ARG A 598 11.42 -9.22 14.82
N PRO A 599 10.20 -9.66 15.20
CA PRO A 599 9.05 -9.58 14.32
C PRO A 599 8.60 -8.11 14.17
N TYR A 600 8.02 -7.80 13.00
CA TYR A 600 7.19 -6.60 12.84
C TYR A 600 5.74 -6.88 13.29
N ASP A 601 5.21 -8.07 12.95
CA ASP A 601 3.93 -8.61 13.39
C ASP A 601 4.08 -10.07 13.86
N ASP A 602 3.29 -10.53 14.84
CA ASP A 602 3.30 -11.92 15.32
C ASP A 602 2.48 -12.80 14.36
N VAL A 603 2.95 -12.95 13.11
CA VAL A 603 2.32 -13.82 12.11
C VAL A 603 2.54 -15.28 12.54
N PRO A 604 1.47 -16.06 12.83
CA PRO A 604 1.62 -17.42 13.31
C PRO A 604 2.41 -18.30 12.33
N GLY A 605 3.46 -18.95 12.82
CA GLY A 605 4.26 -19.91 12.05
C GLY A 605 5.50 -19.35 11.36
N GLU A 606 5.69 -18.02 11.25
CA GLU A 606 6.87 -17.42 10.62
C GLU A 606 8.15 -17.66 11.44
N LEU A 607 8.08 -17.58 12.78
CA LEU A 607 9.23 -17.90 13.64
C LEU A 607 9.72 -19.34 13.44
N GLU A 608 8.81 -20.30 13.33
CA GLU A 608 9.17 -21.71 13.16
C GLU A 608 9.78 -21.97 11.77
N ARG A 609 9.27 -21.31 10.73
CA ARG A 609 9.88 -21.31 9.40
C ARG A 609 11.29 -20.73 9.44
N ALA A 610 11.47 -19.59 10.09
CA ALA A 610 12.78 -18.95 10.25
C ALA A 610 13.76 -19.84 11.03
N ARG A 611 13.32 -20.50 12.11
CA ARG A 611 14.13 -21.47 12.88
C ARG A 611 14.62 -22.62 12.01
N LYS A 612 13.72 -23.23 11.23
CA LYS A 612 14.09 -24.32 10.30
C LYS A 612 15.07 -23.83 9.24
N LEU A 613 14.85 -22.63 8.70
CA LEU A 613 15.71 -22.03 7.69
C LEU A 613 17.13 -21.80 8.19
N VAL A 614 17.31 -21.16 9.35
CA VAL A 614 18.67 -20.90 9.88
C VAL A 614 19.35 -22.19 10.33
N ALA A 615 18.61 -23.16 10.89
CA ALA A 615 19.14 -24.44 11.34
C ALA A 615 19.69 -25.27 10.17
N LYS A 616 19.06 -25.20 8.99
CA LYS A 616 19.55 -25.82 7.74
C LYS A 616 20.99 -25.40 7.40
N TYR A 617 21.41 -24.20 7.80
CA TYR A 617 22.77 -23.68 7.57
C TYR A 617 23.70 -23.80 8.80
N GLY A 618 23.24 -24.45 9.88
CA GLY A 618 24.03 -24.67 11.10
C GLY A 618 24.10 -23.46 12.02
N HIS A 619 23.03 -22.65 12.06
CA HIS A 619 22.89 -21.48 12.92
C HIS A 619 21.78 -21.67 13.96
N THR A 620 21.75 -20.81 14.98
CA THR A 620 20.71 -20.80 16.01
C THR A 620 19.86 -19.53 15.94
N LEU A 621 18.58 -19.62 16.31
CA LEU A 621 17.67 -18.46 16.38
C LEU A 621 16.86 -18.50 17.67
N THR A 622 16.96 -17.43 18.46
CA THR A 622 16.19 -17.22 19.70
C THR A 622 15.16 -16.12 19.50
N ARG A 623 14.04 -16.20 20.24
CA ARG A 623 13.15 -15.06 20.44
C ARG A 623 13.64 -14.38 21.72
N PRO A 624 13.85 -13.04 21.73
CA PRO A 624 14.29 -12.32 22.92
C PRO A 624 13.29 -12.47 24.06
#